data_AF-A0A0G4FF76-F1
#
_entry.id   AF-A0A0G4FF76-F1
#
_cell.length_a   1.000
_cell.length_b   1.000
_cell.length_c   1.000
_cell.angle_alpha   90.00
_cell.angle_beta   90.00
_cell.angle_gamma   90.00
#
_symmetry.space_group_name_H-M   'P 1'
#
loop_
_entity.id
_entity.type
_entity.pdbx_description
1 polymer ?
#
loop_
_entity_poly.entity_id
_entity_poly.type
_entity_poly.pdbx_seq_one_letter_code
_entity_poly.pdbx_strand_id
1 'polypeptide(L)'
;MPPQFPGCSTGADFLQYWEDQLQRHGIPCKPAFSATLARRLTQCFRSGEVDGNRRLFNCLRGLSEAVVKRTASSFSVSQFAAVLHSFASLKYLNKEFLEFFKHNLDTFLLDAETHHLSTLTWALATFQSASKLSGGLLSSPPFSPLQLRPLLTRLDNESFFLCAFGSPREISTVLWALAKLKFPAPQTLYALDRTAKDFVASASPRDVSEVLYAVAQISSHCETMSETDRKNGHETEGKDGGGNEDEREKENERNGGNLREGGEAQEENRGERGNMGEGRKQGGEIERGGMREGGESEGQKERGDNRKKGEERHSEGPSPKRSLPFSYKFERPNPLVSALDAVLERVVEEGTMQDVGNTAWALCTLIPGLGTVCVPQLTSDVRSFFTAVDRQAEWLLSTTNRQELLNLLWSCVGLQVHFLVDRFLQGVQVSPWCILPGPNPSDVSMGLASLVKLYRSPFAWFLEIEKDPELVLGGDAQTLMNVVWSFAHRDIVVPGLFTAVDREAGERIVRTGQAKHICSVA
;
A
#
# COMPACT_ATOMS: atom_id res chain seq x y z
N MET A 1 5.24 -11.74 38.30
CA MET A 1 6.01 -10.52 38.00
C MET A 1 6.57 -10.62 36.60
N PRO A 2 6.44 -9.61 35.72
CA PRO A 2 7.06 -9.66 34.41
C PRO A 2 8.57 -9.41 34.54
N PRO A 3 9.41 -10.03 33.69
CA PRO A 3 10.85 -9.80 33.73
C PRO A 3 11.13 -8.37 33.24
N GLN A 4 11.64 -7.53 34.13
CA GLN A 4 12.38 -6.33 33.77
C GLN A 4 13.70 -6.78 33.13
N PHE A 5 14.15 -6.15 32.04
CA PHE A 5 15.51 -6.37 31.53
C PHE A 5 16.49 -5.88 32.60
N PRO A 6 17.17 -6.77 33.36
CA PRO A 6 17.93 -6.34 34.53
C PRO A 6 19.09 -5.48 34.06
N GLY A 7 19.11 -4.20 34.45
CA GLY A 7 20.21 -3.27 34.17
C GLY A 7 20.16 -2.54 32.82
N CYS A 8 19.13 -2.69 31.99
CA CYS A 8 19.00 -1.90 30.76
C CYS A 8 18.33 -0.55 31.06
N SER A 9 19.10 0.53 31.10
CA SER A 9 18.62 1.90 31.35
C SER A 9 18.58 2.77 30.09
N THR A 10 19.35 2.39 29.07
CA THR A 10 19.45 3.07 27.78
C THR A 10 19.21 2.11 26.61
N GLY A 11 18.96 2.66 25.41
CA GLY A 11 18.89 1.84 24.19
C GLY A 11 20.23 1.17 23.83
N ALA A 12 21.36 1.75 24.25
CA ALA A 12 22.68 1.15 24.08
C ALA A 12 22.88 -0.05 25.03
N ASP A 13 22.44 0.05 26.28
CA ASP A 13 22.46 -1.08 27.23
C ASP A 13 21.61 -2.23 26.70
N PHE A 14 20.47 -1.89 26.09
CA PHE A 14 19.60 -2.87 25.46
C PHE A 14 20.26 -3.54 24.26
N LEU A 15 20.92 -2.77 23.38
CA LEU A 15 21.68 -3.32 22.24
C LEU A 15 22.84 -4.19 22.69
N GLN A 16 23.59 -3.79 23.71
CA GLN A 16 24.69 -4.59 24.25
C GLN A 16 24.16 -5.86 24.91
N TYR A 17 23.11 -5.76 25.74
CA TYR A 17 22.42 -6.92 26.29
C TYR A 17 21.92 -7.84 25.16
N TRP A 18 21.39 -7.27 24.09
CA TRP A 18 20.92 -7.99 22.92
C TRP A 18 22.04 -8.72 22.17
N GLU A 19 23.17 -8.05 21.92
CA GLU A 19 24.36 -8.64 21.31
C GLU A 19 24.95 -9.75 22.18
N ASP A 20 25.02 -9.52 23.49
CA ASP A 20 25.46 -10.51 24.47
C ASP A 20 24.54 -11.74 24.48
N GLN A 21 23.22 -11.55 24.38
CA GLN A 21 22.28 -12.67 24.29
C GLN A 21 22.42 -13.44 22.98
N LEU A 22 22.64 -12.75 21.84
CA LEU A 22 22.89 -13.38 20.55
C LEU A 22 24.17 -14.24 20.58
N GLN A 23 25.25 -13.70 21.13
CA GLN A 23 26.51 -14.41 21.28
C GLN A 23 26.38 -15.59 22.26
N ARG A 24 25.75 -15.40 23.42
CA ARG A 24 25.62 -16.44 24.45
C ARG A 24 24.81 -17.65 24.00
N HIS A 25 23.81 -17.46 23.15
CA HIS A 25 22.95 -18.55 22.72
C HIS A 25 23.34 -19.15 21.36
N GLY A 26 24.36 -18.60 20.69
CA GLY A 26 24.78 -19.06 19.36
C GLY A 26 23.64 -19.06 18.34
N ILE A 27 22.66 -18.16 18.51
CA ILE A 27 21.44 -18.14 17.69
C ILE A 27 21.72 -17.29 16.45
N PRO A 28 21.85 -17.89 15.25
CA PRO A 28 21.78 -17.10 14.01
C PRO A 28 20.42 -16.39 13.98
N CYS A 29 20.40 -15.11 13.63
CA CYS A 29 19.19 -14.27 13.61
C CYS A 29 18.08 -14.94 12.78
N LYS A 30 17.15 -15.65 13.45
CA LYS A 30 15.97 -16.26 12.83
C LYS A 30 14.77 -15.31 12.92
N PRO A 31 13.81 -15.36 11.97
CA PRO A 31 12.60 -14.53 11.96
C PRO A 31 11.74 -14.58 13.24
N ALA A 32 11.77 -15.68 14.00
CA ALA A 32 11.08 -15.82 15.29
C ALA A 32 11.56 -14.80 16.35
N PHE A 33 12.71 -14.16 16.12
CA PHE A 33 13.35 -13.23 17.04
C PHE A 33 12.84 -11.79 16.93
N SER A 34 12.56 -11.28 15.73
CA SER A 34 11.95 -9.95 15.55
C SER A 34 10.55 -9.90 16.18
N ALA A 35 9.78 -10.98 16.02
CA ALA A 35 8.50 -11.18 16.68
C ALA A 35 8.66 -11.25 18.21
N THR A 36 9.75 -11.84 18.72
CA THR A 36 10.02 -11.91 20.16
C THR A 36 10.45 -10.57 20.74
N LEU A 37 11.30 -9.81 20.04
CA LEU A 37 11.69 -8.45 20.42
C LEU A 37 10.49 -7.51 20.40
N ALA A 38 9.75 -7.46 19.30
CA ALA A 38 8.56 -6.64 19.16
C ALA A 38 7.50 -7.03 20.21
N ARG A 39 7.27 -8.33 20.43
CA ARG A 39 6.35 -8.83 21.48
C ARG A 39 6.85 -8.47 22.88
N ARG A 40 8.14 -8.60 23.18
CA ARG A 40 8.70 -8.27 24.51
C ARG A 40 8.68 -6.76 24.75
N LEU A 41 9.05 -5.93 23.79
CA LEU A 41 8.90 -4.47 23.87
C LEU A 41 7.43 -4.09 24.01
N THR A 42 6.52 -4.67 23.22
CA THR A 42 5.08 -4.42 23.34
C THR A 42 4.52 -4.88 24.69
N GLN A 43 4.94 -6.04 25.19
CA GLN A 43 4.45 -6.64 26.44
C GLN A 43 5.01 -5.92 27.68
N CYS A 44 6.27 -5.48 27.66
CA CYS A 44 6.88 -4.70 28.73
C CYS A 44 6.18 -3.35 28.95
N PHE A 45 5.49 -2.81 27.94
CA PHE A 45 4.97 -1.44 27.98
C PHE A 45 3.46 -1.30 27.72
N ARG A 46 2.72 -2.41 27.60
CA ARG A 46 1.24 -2.44 27.61
C ARG A 46 0.61 -2.11 28.98
N SER A 47 1.40 -1.84 30.02
CA SER A 47 0.90 -1.55 31.38
C SER A 47 0.18 -0.20 31.51
N GLY A 48 0.13 0.63 30.46
CA GLY A 48 -0.65 1.87 30.45
C GLY A 48 -0.09 3.00 31.32
N GLU A 49 1.06 2.80 31.97
CA GLU A 49 1.73 3.86 32.74
C GLU A 49 2.34 4.90 31.79
N VAL A 50 2.05 6.17 32.04
CA VAL A 50 2.60 7.32 31.31
C VAL A 50 4.14 7.31 31.31
N ASP A 51 4.74 6.85 32.41
CA ASP A 51 6.20 6.67 32.53
C ASP A 51 6.75 5.55 31.62
N GLY A 52 5.95 4.51 31.34
CA GLY A 52 6.29 3.43 30.42
C GLY A 52 6.49 3.94 29.00
N ASN A 53 5.63 4.86 28.55
CA ASN A 53 5.74 5.47 27.21
C ASN A 53 6.99 6.35 27.07
N ARG A 54 7.33 7.14 28.10
CA ARG A 54 8.54 7.98 28.07
C ARG A 54 9.83 7.14 28.07
N ARG A 55 9.88 6.08 28.89
CA ARG A 55 11.02 5.14 28.91
C ARG A 55 11.15 4.40 27.58
N LEU A 56 10.04 3.92 27.01
CA LEU A 56 10.03 3.29 25.69
C LEU A 56 10.55 4.25 24.63
N PHE A 57 10.05 5.49 24.60
CA PHE A 57 10.50 6.49 23.64
C PHE A 57 12.00 6.80 23.77
N ASN A 58 12.52 6.95 25.00
CA ASN A 58 13.95 7.17 25.24
C ASN A 58 14.80 5.95 24.85
N CYS A 59 14.31 4.74 25.09
CA CYS A 59 14.99 3.50 24.70
C CYS A 59 15.06 3.38 23.17
N LEU A 60 13.93 3.60 22.48
CA LEU A 60 13.85 3.59 21.01
C LEU A 60 14.69 4.70 20.39
N ARG A 61 14.75 5.88 21.02
CA ARG A 61 15.66 6.96 20.63
C ARG A 61 17.12 6.57 20.78
N GLY A 62 17.52 6.02 21.92
CA GLY A 62 18.89 5.55 22.12
C GLY A 62 19.28 4.43 21.15
N LEU A 63 18.37 3.51 20.88
CA LEU A 63 18.54 2.44 19.87
C LEU A 63 18.71 3.03 18.46
N SER A 64 17.85 3.98 18.09
CA SER A 64 17.93 4.70 16.82
C SER A 64 19.25 5.44 16.66
N GLU A 65 19.67 6.23 17.66
CA GLU A 65 20.95 6.94 17.66
C GLU A 65 22.14 5.98 17.57
N ALA A 66 22.08 4.85 18.27
CA ALA A 66 23.13 3.83 18.22
C ALA A 66 23.23 3.17 16.83
N VAL A 67 22.10 2.93 16.16
CA VAL A 67 22.11 2.44 14.76
C VAL A 67 22.70 3.48 13.83
N VAL A 68 22.32 4.75 13.95
CA VAL A 68 22.84 5.85 13.11
C VAL A 68 24.35 6.06 13.31
N LYS A 69 24.86 5.93 14.54
CA LYS A 69 26.28 6.08 14.87
C LYS A 69 27.15 4.94 14.35
N ARG A 70 26.56 3.77 14.11
CA ARG A 70 27.25 2.61 13.54
C ARG A 70 27.34 2.76 12.02
N THR A 71 28.46 2.34 11.42
CA THR A 71 28.58 2.33 9.96
C THR A 71 27.59 1.32 9.37
N ALA A 72 27.01 1.61 8.21
CA ALA A 72 26.06 0.68 7.58
C ALA A 72 26.67 -0.69 7.29
N SER A 73 27.97 -0.76 7.04
CA SER A 73 28.72 -2.00 6.87
C SER A 73 28.73 -2.91 8.11
N SER A 74 28.31 -2.42 9.29
CA SER A 74 28.26 -3.20 10.53
C SER A 74 26.93 -3.95 10.72
N PHE A 75 25.91 -3.66 9.92
CA PHE A 75 24.62 -4.35 9.98
C PHE A 75 24.47 -5.30 8.79
N SER A 76 24.04 -6.52 9.04
CA SER A 76 23.48 -7.34 7.97
C SER A 76 22.12 -6.80 7.52
N VAL A 77 21.75 -7.04 6.27
CA VAL A 77 20.44 -6.67 5.73
C VAL A 77 19.29 -7.21 6.59
N SER A 78 19.45 -8.44 7.10
CA SER A 78 18.50 -9.10 8.00
C SER A 78 18.31 -8.34 9.31
N GLN A 79 19.40 -7.97 9.97
CA GLN A 79 19.37 -7.20 11.22
C GLN A 79 18.70 -5.84 10.98
N PHE A 80 19.06 -5.18 9.89
CA PHE A 80 18.51 -3.88 9.55
C PHE A 80 17.00 -3.95 9.27
N ALA A 81 16.55 -4.91 8.45
CA ALA A 81 15.13 -5.13 8.18
C ALA A 81 14.33 -5.43 9.45
N ALA A 82 14.89 -6.21 10.37
CA ALA A 82 14.26 -6.51 11.65
C ALA A 82 14.13 -5.25 12.54
N VAL A 83 15.15 -4.38 12.58
CA VAL A 83 15.09 -3.10 13.31
C VAL A 83 14.02 -2.20 12.71
N LEU A 84 14.01 -2.02 11.38
CA LEU A 84 13.03 -1.18 10.69
C LEU A 84 11.60 -1.69 10.93
N HIS A 85 11.37 -2.99 10.81
CA HIS A 85 10.07 -3.61 11.08
C HIS A 85 9.64 -3.44 12.54
N SER A 86 10.57 -3.55 13.49
CA SER A 86 10.29 -3.35 14.91
C SER A 86 9.88 -1.90 15.19
N PHE A 87 10.60 -0.94 14.62
CA PHE A 87 10.25 0.48 14.71
C PHE A 87 8.87 0.76 14.10
N ALA A 88 8.57 0.18 12.93
CA ALA A 88 7.28 0.32 12.27
C ALA A 88 6.13 -0.24 13.13
N SER A 89 6.32 -1.42 13.70
CA SER A 89 5.35 -2.09 14.57
C SER A 89 5.07 -1.28 15.85
N LEU A 90 6.10 -0.62 16.38
CA LEU A 90 6.00 0.26 17.55
C LEU A 90 5.55 1.68 17.20
N LYS A 91 5.29 1.97 15.91
CA LYS A 91 4.96 3.30 15.39
C LYS A 91 5.99 4.36 15.80
N TYR A 92 7.25 3.94 15.97
CA TYR A 92 8.34 4.80 16.38
C TYR A 92 9.18 5.18 15.18
N LEU A 93 9.28 6.47 14.92
CA LEU A 93 10.13 6.96 13.86
C LEU A 93 11.05 8.06 14.34
N ASN A 94 12.31 7.92 13.95
CA ASN A 94 13.34 8.92 14.13
C ASN A 94 13.82 9.41 12.74
N LYS A 95 13.90 10.72 12.57
CA LYS A 95 14.31 11.37 11.31
C LYS A 95 15.75 11.00 10.91
N GLU A 96 16.67 10.98 11.87
CA GLU A 96 18.09 10.66 11.63
C GLU A 96 18.26 9.22 11.18
N PHE A 97 17.53 8.28 11.80
CA PHE A 97 17.52 6.88 11.38
C PHE A 97 16.98 6.69 9.97
N LEU A 98 15.97 7.46 9.57
CA LEU A 98 15.48 7.44 8.20
C LEU A 98 16.50 7.99 7.21
N GLU A 99 17.11 9.14 7.50
CA GLU A 99 18.11 9.72 6.59
C GLU A 99 19.32 8.78 6.46
N PHE A 100 19.72 8.13 7.56
CA PHE A 100 20.68 7.03 7.54
C PHE A 100 20.20 5.88 6.63
N PHE A 101 18.94 5.45 6.76
CA PHE A 101 18.38 4.40 5.91
C PHE A 101 18.43 4.76 4.43
N LYS A 102 18.00 5.97 4.07
CA LYS A 102 18.03 6.46 2.68
C LYS A 102 19.44 6.49 2.12
N HIS A 103 20.40 6.97 2.91
CA HIS A 103 21.79 7.09 2.47
C HIS A 103 22.49 5.75 2.25
N ASN A 104 22.06 4.71 2.98
CA ASN A 104 22.69 3.39 2.95
C ASN A 104 21.84 2.32 2.24
N LEU A 105 20.73 2.73 1.63
CA LEU A 105 19.78 1.82 0.99
C LEU A 105 20.45 0.93 -0.06
N ASP A 106 21.24 1.52 -0.95
CA ASP A 106 21.89 0.76 -2.03
C ASP A 106 22.79 -0.34 -1.45
N THR A 107 23.57 -0.01 -0.41
CA THR A 107 24.40 -0.99 0.32
C THR A 107 23.55 -2.12 0.90
N PHE A 108 22.40 -1.81 1.49
CA PHE A 108 21.51 -2.84 2.04
C PHE A 108 20.83 -3.69 0.97
N LEU A 109 20.58 -3.13 -0.22
CA LEU A 109 19.90 -3.85 -1.30
C LEU A 109 20.84 -4.77 -2.08
N LEU A 110 22.14 -4.49 -2.11
CA LEU A 110 23.12 -5.34 -2.82
C LEU A 110 23.11 -6.80 -2.34
N ASP A 111 22.93 -7.02 -1.04
CA ASP A 111 22.91 -8.36 -0.43
C ASP A 111 21.50 -8.79 0.03
N ALA A 112 20.46 -8.08 -0.43
CA ALA A 112 19.10 -8.32 0.02
C ALA A 112 18.45 -9.53 -0.68
N GLU A 113 18.26 -10.61 0.08
CA GLU A 113 17.32 -11.68 -0.30
C GLU A 113 15.84 -11.21 -0.34
N THR A 114 14.98 -11.98 -1.00
CA THR A 114 13.55 -11.68 -1.21
C THR A 114 12.78 -11.41 0.08
N HIS A 115 13.05 -12.20 1.13
CA HIS A 115 12.41 -12.03 2.43
C HIS A 115 12.81 -10.71 3.13
N HIS A 116 14.02 -10.20 2.87
CA HIS A 116 14.46 -8.89 3.34
C HIS A 116 13.67 -7.78 2.63
N LEU A 117 13.57 -7.85 1.30
CA LEU A 117 12.81 -6.88 0.50
C LEU A 117 11.34 -6.81 0.94
N SER A 118 10.73 -7.97 1.18
CA SER A 118 9.38 -8.08 1.73
C SER A 118 9.23 -7.40 3.08
N THR A 119 10.13 -7.70 4.02
CA THR A 119 10.12 -7.11 5.36
C THR A 119 10.32 -5.59 5.32
N LEU A 120 11.27 -5.11 4.52
CA LEU A 120 11.55 -3.69 4.35
C LEU A 120 10.35 -2.94 3.77
N THR A 121 9.77 -3.44 2.68
CA THR A 121 8.63 -2.80 2.01
C THR A 121 7.41 -2.73 2.93
N TRP A 122 7.13 -3.83 3.65
CA TRP A 122 6.04 -3.86 4.62
C TRP A 122 6.24 -2.91 5.80
N ALA A 123 7.47 -2.78 6.30
CA ALA A 123 7.78 -1.84 7.37
C ALA A 123 7.48 -0.39 6.93
N LEU A 124 7.84 -0.02 5.69
CA LEU A 124 7.53 1.30 5.12
C LEU A 124 6.02 1.55 5.03
N ALA A 125 5.26 0.58 4.52
CA ALA A 125 3.80 0.68 4.45
C ALA A 125 3.16 0.82 5.85
N THR A 126 3.72 0.14 6.83
CA THR A 126 3.28 0.20 8.23
C THR A 126 3.53 1.58 8.83
N PHE A 127 4.69 2.20 8.59
CA PHE A 127 4.95 3.57 9.02
C PHE A 127 3.97 4.59 8.42
N GLN A 128 3.71 4.51 7.12
CA GLN A 128 2.75 5.42 6.48
C GLN A 128 1.35 5.25 7.08
N SER A 129 0.95 4.01 7.38
CA SER A 129 -0.35 3.73 8.00
C SER A 129 -0.42 4.28 9.44
N ALA A 130 0.67 4.17 10.21
CA ALA A 130 0.74 4.66 11.59
C ALA A 130 0.56 6.19 11.68
N SER A 131 1.01 6.92 10.67
CA SER A 131 0.90 8.39 10.62
C SER A 131 -0.54 8.92 10.63
N LYS A 132 -1.50 8.14 10.12
CA LYS A 132 -2.91 8.53 10.07
C LYS A 132 -3.59 8.48 11.44
N LEU A 133 -3.04 7.68 12.36
CA LEU A 133 -3.65 7.41 13.67
C LEU A 133 -3.17 8.35 14.78
N SER A 134 -2.05 9.06 14.58
CA SER A 134 -1.44 9.87 15.65
C SER A 134 -2.15 11.19 15.95
N GLY A 135 -3.31 11.46 15.33
CA GLY A 135 -4.28 12.48 15.80
C GLY A 135 -3.70 13.88 16.03
N GLY A 136 -2.67 14.29 15.28
CA GLY A 136 -2.05 15.60 15.40
C GLY A 136 -0.92 15.74 16.43
N LEU A 137 -0.56 14.69 17.19
CA LEU A 137 0.62 14.73 18.09
C LEU A 137 1.94 14.83 17.32
N LEU A 138 1.96 14.34 16.08
CA LEU A 138 3.01 14.64 15.12
C LEU A 138 2.44 15.69 14.16
N SER A 139 2.99 16.90 14.19
CA SER A 139 2.55 18.06 13.41
C SER A 139 2.66 17.88 11.89
N SER A 140 3.22 16.76 11.42
CA SER A 140 3.24 16.35 10.02
C SER A 140 3.28 14.82 9.92
N PRO A 141 2.68 14.22 8.87
CA PRO A 141 2.93 12.82 8.58
C PRO A 141 4.46 12.64 8.45
N PRO A 142 5.02 11.57 9.03
CA PRO A 142 6.45 11.35 9.10
C PRO A 142 7.12 11.32 7.74
N PHE A 143 6.37 10.94 6.69
CA PHE A 143 6.83 10.97 5.31
C PHE A 143 5.76 11.57 4.40
N SER A 144 6.18 12.49 3.54
CA SER A 144 5.44 12.68 2.30
C SER A 144 5.69 11.46 1.38
N PRO A 145 4.70 11.00 0.60
CA PRO A 145 4.91 9.97 -0.42
C PRO A 145 6.11 10.27 -1.35
N LEU A 146 6.41 11.56 -1.56
CA LEU A 146 7.56 12.03 -2.34
C LEU A 146 8.91 11.65 -1.71
N GLN A 147 9.03 11.66 -0.37
CA GLN A 147 10.27 11.31 0.33
C GLN A 147 10.61 9.82 0.26
N LEU A 148 9.60 8.95 0.16
CA LEU A 148 9.79 7.51 -0.01
C LEU A 148 10.00 7.11 -1.47
N ARG A 149 9.67 8.00 -2.43
CA ARG A 149 9.67 7.67 -3.86
C ARG A 149 11.00 7.13 -4.38
N PRO A 150 12.19 7.68 -4.07
CA PRO A 150 13.46 7.11 -4.56
C PRO A 150 13.68 5.67 -4.08
N LEU A 151 13.40 5.43 -2.81
CA LEU A 151 13.48 4.12 -2.16
C LEU A 151 12.50 3.12 -2.78
N LEU A 152 11.24 3.51 -2.97
CA LEU A 152 10.24 2.64 -3.60
C LEU A 152 10.55 2.38 -5.08
N THR A 153 11.11 3.36 -5.78
CA THR A 153 11.59 3.18 -7.17
C THR A 153 12.72 2.16 -7.23
N ARG A 154 13.65 2.21 -6.25
CA ARG A 154 14.73 1.22 -6.19
C ARG A 154 14.19 -0.18 -5.87
N LEU A 155 13.29 -0.32 -4.90
CA LEU A 155 12.61 -1.58 -4.60
C LEU A 155 11.84 -2.13 -5.80
N ASP A 156 11.18 -1.25 -6.56
CA ASP A 156 10.50 -1.61 -7.81
C ASP A 156 11.48 -2.11 -8.87
N ASN A 157 12.67 -1.51 -9.00
CA ASN A 157 13.68 -1.98 -9.95
C ASN A 157 14.25 -3.37 -9.58
N GLU A 158 14.33 -3.69 -8.29
CA GLU A 158 14.77 -5.02 -7.80
C GLU A 158 13.67 -6.08 -7.85
N SER A 159 12.45 -5.70 -8.21
CA SER A 159 11.27 -6.57 -8.17
C SER A 159 11.35 -7.78 -9.10
N PHE A 160 12.16 -7.73 -10.15
CA PHE A 160 12.40 -8.91 -10.99
C PHE A 160 12.94 -10.08 -10.17
N PHE A 161 13.91 -9.82 -9.29
CA PHE A 161 14.47 -10.84 -8.40
C PHE A 161 13.42 -11.38 -7.43
N LEU A 162 12.60 -10.49 -6.87
CA LEU A 162 11.50 -10.87 -5.98
C LEU A 162 10.45 -11.74 -6.68
N CYS A 163 9.98 -11.35 -7.87
CA CYS A 163 8.94 -12.08 -8.60
C CYS A 163 9.45 -13.38 -9.22
N ALA A 164 10.75 -13.50 -9.49
CA ALA A 164 11.37 -14.70 -10.04
C ALA A 164 11.74 -15.74 -8.97
N PHE A 165 12.21 -15.30 -7.80
CA PHE A 165 12.79 -16.19 -6.77
C PHE A 165 12.08 -16.14 -5.42
N GLY A 166 11.19 -15.17 -5.21
CA GLY A 166 10.47 -15.01 -3.95
C GLY A 166 9.40 -16.07 -3.78
N SER A 167 9.12 -16.41 -2.52
CA SER A 167 7.94 -17.23 -2.23
C SER A 167 6.65 -16.46 -2.55
N PRO A 168 5.53 -17.13 -2.87
CA PRO A 168 4.26 -16.47 -3.10
C PRO A 168 3.86 -15.50 -1.98
N ARG A 169 4.18 -15.85 -0.73
CA ARG A 169 3.93 -15.02 0.45
C ARG A 169 4.75 -13.73 0.47
N GLU A 170 5.99 -13.78 0.03
CA GLU A 170 6.86 -12.60 -0.06
C GLU A 170 6.38 -11.66 -1.16
N ILE A 171 6.01 -12.22 -2.32
CA ILE A 171 5.45 -11.48 -3.46
C ILE A 171 4.14 -10.78 -3.03
N SER A 172 3.21 -11.51 -2.39
CA SER A 172 1.94 -10.94 -1.91
C SER A 172 2.16 -9.81 -0.91
N THR A 173 3.10 -9.99 0.03
CA THR A 173 3.42 -8.99 1.06
C THR A 173 3.99 -7.72 0.46
N VAL A 174 4.89 -7.81 -0.52
CA VAL A 174 5.45 -6.64 -1.21
C VAL A 174 4.38 -5.92 -1.99
N LEU A 175 3.61 -6.61 -2.84
CA LEU A 175 2.56 -5.98 -3.62
C LEU A 175 1.53 -5.30 -2.73
N TRP A 176 1.12 -5.94 -1.64
CA TRP A 176 0.20 -5.35 -0.69
C TRP A 176 0.79 -4.12 0.01
N ALA A 177 2.07 -4.14 0.37
CA ALA A 177 2.76 -2.98 0.90
C ALA A 177 2.77 -1.82 -0.11
N LEU A 178 3.08 -2.09 -1.39
CA LEU A 178 3.10 -1.09 -2.46
C LEU A 178 1.70 -0.50 -2.72
N ALA A 179 0.66 -1.33 -2.67
CA ALA A 179 -0.73 -0.89 -2.75
C ALA A 179 -1.09 0.07 -1.61
N LYS A 180 -0.73 -0.27 -0.37
CA LYS A 180 -0.94 0.62 0.80
C LYS A 180 -0.17 1.93 0.68
N LEU A 181 1.03 1.88 0.11
CA LEU A 181 1.86 3.04 -0.16
C LEU A 181 1.34 3.90 -1.32
N LYS A 182 0.34 3.40 -2.06
CA LYS A 182 -0.18 3.99 -3.30
C LYS A 182 0.94 4.19 -4.33
N PHE A 183 1.87 3.24 -4.38
CA PHE A 183 3.01 3.29 -5.30
C PHE A 183 2.69 2.44 -6.55
N PRO A 184 2.85 2.98 -7.76
CA PRO A 184 2.41 2.34 -9.01
C PRO A 184 3.19 1.06 -9.38
N ALA A 185 4.43 0.92 -8.92
CA ALA A 185 5.27 -0.26 -9.07
C ALA A 185 5.28 -0.93 -10.47
N PRO A 186 5.47 -0.18 -11.57
CA PRO A 186 5.35 -0.73 -12.92
C PRO A 186 6.32 -1.89 -13.20
N GLN A 187 7.54 -1.85 -12.64
CA GLN A 187 8.51 -2.94 -12.86
C GLN A 187 8.10 -4.21 -12.12
N THR A 188 7.57 -4.08 -10.90
CA THR A 188 7.04 -5.19 -10.10
C THR A 188 5.86 -5.85 -10.78
N LEU A 189 4.93 -5.06 -11.30
CA LEU A 189 3.77 -5.59 -12.02
C LEU A 189 4.19 -6.29 -13.32
N TYR A 190 5.14 -5.71 -14.06
CA TYR A 190 5.70 -6.35 -15.26
C TYR A 190 6.41 -7.68 -14.95
N ALA A 191 7.19 -7.73 -13.86
CA ALA A 191 7.87 -8.94 -13.43
C ALA A 191 6.87 -10.03 -12.99
N LEU A 192 5.84 -9.65 -12.22
CA LEU A 192 4.76 -10.55 -11.84
C LEU A 192 4.04 -11.13 -13.06
N ASP A 193 3.71 -10.31 -14.07
CA ASP A 193 3.04 -10.79 -15.27
C ASP A 193 3.90 -11.82 -16.04
N ARG A 194 5.23 -11.67 -16.01
CA ARG A 194 6.17 -12.63 -16.62
C ARG A 194 6.26 -13.95 -15.85
N THR A 195 6.10 -13.92 -14.53
CA THR A 195 6.21 -15.11 -13.66
C THR A 195 4.87 -15.62 -13.14
N ALA A 196 3.75 -15.08 -13.66
CA ALA A 196 2.42 -15.33 -13.14
C ALA A 196 2.04 -16.82 -13.07
N LYS A 197 2.42 -17.61 -14.08
CA LYS A 197 2.13 -19.06 -14.08
C LYS A 197 2.83 -19.80 -12.95
N ASP A 198 4.11 -19.48 -12.71
CA ASP A 198 4.92 -20.11 -11.67
C ASP A 198 4.45 -19.67 -10.27
N PHE A 199 4.09 -18.39 -10.14
CA PHE A 199 3.45 -17.86 -8.93
C PHE A 199 2.14 -18.59 -8.63
N VAL A 200 1.20 -18.61 -9.57
CA VAL A 200 -0.13 -19.20 -9.36
C VAL A 200 -0.04 -20.71 -9.07
N ALA A 201 0.88 -21.43 -9.71
CA ALA A 201 1.08 -22.86 -9.49
C ALA A 201 1.53 -23.20 -8.05
N SER A 202 2.23 -22.29 -7.38
CA SER A 202 2.79 -22.50 -6.04
C SER A 202 2.06 -21.73 -4.93
N ALA A 203 1.22 -20.76 -5.29
CA ALA A 203 0.53 -19.89 -4.35
C ALA A 203 -0.62 -20.58 -3.59
N SER A 204 -0.80 -20.19 -2.33
CA SER A 204 -2.00 -20.51 -1.58
C SER A 204 -3.18 -19.65 -2.03
N PRO A 205 -4.45 -20.04 -1.78
CA PRO A 205 -5.63 -19.19 -1.98
C PRO A 205 -5.46 -17.77 -1.44
N ARG A 206 -4.84 -17.67 -0.26
CA ARG A 206 -4.58 -16.40 0.41
C ARG A 206 -3.56 -15.54 -0.33
N ASP A 207 -2.48 -16.13 -0.82
CA ASP A 207 -1.47 -15.35 -1.52
C ASP A 207 -2.00 -14.87 -2.88
N VAL A 208 -2.81 -15.69 -3.56
CA VAL A 208 -3.52 -15.29 -4.79
C VAL A 208 -4.49 -14.13 -4.53
N SER A 209 -5.34 -14.25 -3.50
CA SER A 209 -6.32 -13.21 -3.17
C SER A 209 -5.64 -11.89 -2.80
N GLU A 210 -4.57 -11.93 -2.00
CA GLU A 210 -3.79 -10.76 -1.58
C GLU A 210 -3.10 -10.10 -2.78
N VAL A 211 -2.51 -10.86 -3.69
CA VAL A 211 -1.88 -10.33 -4.92
C VAL A 211 -2.91 -9.66 -5.81
N LEU A 212 -4.03 -10.33 -6.11
CA LEU A 212 -5.09 -9.76 -6.93
C LEU A 212 -5.63 -8.45 -6.36
N TYR A 213 -5.91 -8.45 -5.06
CA TYR A 213 -6.41 -7.28 -4.36
C TYR A 213 -5.40 -6.13 -4.39
N ALA A 214 -4.11 -6.42 -4.16
CA ALA A 214 -3.05 -5.43 -4.23
C ALA A 214 -2.91 -4.83 -5.64
N VAL A 215 -2.92 -5.66 -6.69
CA VAL A 215 -2.82 -5.21 -8.09
C VAL A 215 -4.02 -4.34 -8.47
N ALA A 216 -5.23 -4.71 -8.07
CA ALA A 216 -6.44 -3.91 -8.26
C ALA A 216 -6.35 -2.53 -7.57
N GLN A 217 -5.85 -2.50 -6.34
CA GLN A 217 -5.61 -1.26 -5.61
C GLN A 217 -4.55 -0.40 -6.30
N ILE A 218 -3.41 -0.95 -6.69
CA ILE A 218 -2.35 -0.19 -7.39
C ILE A 218 -2.90 0.42 -8.69
N SER A 219 -3.66 -0.37 -9.47
CA SER A 219 -4.24 0.05 -10.75
C SER A 219 -5.22 1.21 -10.58
N SER A 220 -6.16 1.10 -9.63
CA SER A 220 -7.14 2.16 -9.37
C SER A 220 -6.50 3.49 -8.93
N HIS A 221 -5.40 3.44 -8.16
CA HIS A 221 -4.66 4.65 -7.80
C HIS A 221 -3.98 5.31 -9.01
N CYS A 222 -3.42 4.53 -9.93
CA CYS A 222 -2.77 5.06 -11.13
C CYS A 222 -3.74 5.87 -12.00
N GLU A 223 -4.99 5.41 -12.14
CA GLU A 223 -6.02 6.10 -12.91
C GLU A 223 -6.33 7.48 -12.33
N THR A 224 -6.51 7.57 -11.00
CA THR A 224 -6.83 8.84 -10.33
C THR A 224 -5.73 9.91 -10.45
N MET A 225 -4.46 9.49 -10.43
CA MET A 225 -3.33 10.41 -10.61
C MET A 225 -3.32 10.98 -12.03
N SER A 226 -3.53 10.13 -13.04
CA SER A 226 -3.55 10.57 -14.44
C SER A 226 -4.66 11.60 -14.72
N GLU A 227 -5.82 11.45 -14.09
CA GLU A 227 -6.93 12.40 -14.25
C GLU A 227 -6.63 13.74 -13.57
N THR A 228 -5.96 13.72 -12.42
CA THR A 228 -5.57 14.93 -11.69
C THR A 228 -4.50 15.71 -12.45
N ASP A 229 -3.47 15.01 -12.95
CA ASP A 229 -2.41 15.63 -13.76
C ASP A 229 -2.99 16.22 -15.05
N ARG A 230 -3.97 15.55 -15.67
CA ARG A 230 -4.68 16.06 -16.86
C ARG A 230 -5.48 17.32 -16.58
N LYS A 231 -6.12 17.42 -15.41
CA LYS A 231 -6.87 18.63 -15.00
C LYS A 231 -5.91 19.80 -14.71
N ASN A 232 -4.81 19.54 -14.01
CA ASN A 232 -3.84 20.57 -13.65
C ASN A 232 -3.06 21.11 -14.87
N GLY A 233 -2.73 20.24 -15.85
CA GLY A 233 -2.02 20.66 -17.06
C GLY A 233 -2.82 21.63 -17.93
N HIS A 234 -4.15 21.48 -18.00
CA HIS A 234 -5.01 22.39 -18.75
C HIS A 234 -5.14 23.79 -18.13
N GLU A 235 -4.98 23.93 -16.81
CA GLU A 235 -5.04 25.24 -16.16
C GLU A 235 -3.78 26.08 -16.36
N THR A 236 -2.63 25.43 -16.57
CA THR A 236 -1.36 26.12 -16.79
C THR A 236 -1.15 26.61 -18.23
N GLU A 237 -1.72 25.93 -19.23
CA GLU A 237 -1.55 26.34 -20.64
C GLU A 237 -2.51 27.46 -21.09
N GLY A 238 -3.53 27.79 -20.28
CA GLY A 238 -4.52 28.82 -20.60
C GLY A 238 -4.18 30.26 -20.19
N LYS A 239 -3.04 30.51 -19.52
CA LYS A 239 -2.72 31.84 -18.97
C LYS A 239 -1.58 32.61 -19.66
N ASP A 240 -0.83 31.99 -20.57
CA ASP A 240 0.36 32.61 -21.16
C ASP A 240 0.18 33.16 -22.59
N GLY A 241 -1.06 33.32 -23.09
CA GLY A 241 -1.30 33.57 -24.52
C GLY A 241 -2.23 34.72 -24.91
N GLY A 242 -2.52 35.69 -24.03
CA GLY A 242 -3.49 36.75 -24.37
C GLY A 242 -3.41 37.99 -23.49
N GLY A 243 -2.20 38.52 -23.26
CA GLY A 243 -2.04 39.86 -22.72
C GLY A 243 -2.33 40.90 -23.79
N ASN A 244 -3.46 41.60 -23.66
CA ASN A 244 -3.69 42.91 -24.28
C ASN A 244 -2.49 43.81 -23.92
N GLU A 245 -1.73 44.24 -24.93
CA GLU A 245 -0.61 45.19 -24.77
C GLU A 245 -1.08 46.57 -24.26
N ASP A 246 -2.38 46.86 -24.25
CA ASP A 246 -2.95 48.17 -23.91
C ASP A 246 -3.09 48.48 -22.40
N GLU A 247 -2.94 47.50 -21.50
CA GLU A 247 -3.07 47.74 -20.05
C GLU A 247 -1.74 48.01 -19.32
N ARG A 248 -0.60 47.74 -19.95
CA ARG A 248 0.72 47.93 -19.32
C ARG A 248 1.25 49.37 -19.33
N GLU A 249 0.64 50.28 -20.08
CA GLU A 249 1.04 51.71 -20.06
C GLU A 249 0.37 52.53 -18.95
N LYS A 250 -0.64 52.01 -18.24
CA LYS A 250 -1.36 52.79 -17.21
C LYS A 250 -0.93 52.56 -15.77
N GLU A 251 -0.07 51.59 -15.51
CA GLU A 251 0.33 51.24 -14.14
C GLU A 251 1.71 51.78 -13.73
N ASN A 252 2.49 52.34 -14.69
CA ASN A 252 3.80 52.92 -14.41
C ASN A 252 3.78 54.39 -13.94
N GLU A 253 2.62 55.04 -13.88
CA GLU A 253 2.49 56.44 -13.43
C GLU A 253 1.89 56.60 -12.02
N ARG A 254 1.52 55.50 -11.33
CA ARG A 254 0.97 55.58 -9.97
C ARG A 254 1.96 55.08 -8.94
N ASN A 255 2.75 56.05 -8.48
CA ASN A 255 3.19 56.21 -7.10
C ASN A 255 4.41 55.41 -6.65
N GLY A 256 5.56 56.02 -6.89
CA GLY A 256 6.64 56.02 -5.92
C GLY A 256 6.32 56.86 -4.68
N GLY A 257 6.93 56.48 -3.55
CA GLY A 257 7.05 57.32 -2.36
C GLY A 257 6.93 56.58 -1.03
N ASN A 258 8.03 56.03 -0.51
CA ASN A 258 8.57 56.46 0.79
C ASN A 258 9.88 55.74 1.17
N LEU A 259 10.77 56.52 1.77
CA LEU A 259 12.13 56.21 2.24
C LEU A 259 12.16 55.99 3.77
N ARG A 260 13.29 55.39 4.24
CA ARG A 260 13.88 55.31 5.61
C ARG A 260 13.41 54.17 6.52
N GLU A 261 14.22 53.54 7.39
CA GLU A 261 15.66 53.61 7.75
C GLU A 261 16.03 52.39 8.66
N GLY A 262 17.32 51.99 8.67
CA GLY A 262 18.04 51.32 9.79
C GLY A 262 17.96 49.78 9.87
N GLY A 263 19.02 48.99 10.10
CA GLY A 263 20.44 49.22 10.40
C GLY A 263 21.05 47.94 11.03
N GLU A 264 22.30 47.62 10.63
CA GLU A 264 23.43 47.01 11.38
C GLU A 264 23.23 45.63 12.10
N ALA A 265 23.97 44.55 11.81
CA ALA A 265 25.41 44.23 11.85
C ALA A 265 25.96 43.77 13.22
N GLN A 266 26.55 42.56 13.26
CA GLN A 266 27.62 42.01 14.14
C GLN A 266 27.59 40.47 13.97
N GLU A 267 28.55 39.72 13.43
CA GLU A 267 30.02 39.69 13.42
C GLU A 267 30.69 39.12 14.70
N GLU A 268 31.51 38.09 14.46
CA GLU A 268 32.61 37.50 15.23
C GLU A 268 32.38 36.83 16.61
N ASN A 269 32.77 35.54 16.72
CA ASN A 269 34.01 35.25 17.46
C ASN A 269 34.67 33.88 17.16
N ARG A 270 36.00 33.91 17.19
CA ARG A 270 37.00 32.85 17.01
C ARG A 270 37.28 32.06 18.30
N GLY A 271 37.92 30.89 18.15
CA GLY A 271 38.75 30.23 19.17
C GLY A 271 39.09 28.80 18.76
N GLU A 272 40.17 28.54 18.01
CA GLU A 272 41.54 28.24 18.46
C GLU A 272 41.81 26.80 18.97
N ARG A 273 42.70 26.13 18.21
CA ARG A 273 43.86 25.27 18.58
C ARG A 273 43.68 24.06 19.51
N GLY A 274 44.12 22.91 18.99
CA GLY A 274 44.62 21.77 19.79
C GLY A 274 45.39 20.79 18.91
N ASN A 275 46.69 20.65 19.18
CA ASN A 275 47.71 19.97 18.40
C ASN A 275 48.07 18.59 19.02
N MET A 276 48.77 17.76 18.24
CA MET A 276 49.64 16.64 18.60
C MET A 276 49.07 15.22 18.81
N GLY A 277 49.73 14.25 18.14
CA GLY A 277 49.65 12.83 18.49
C GLY A 277 50.17 11.86 17.42
N GLU A 278 51.45 11.92 17.05
CA GLU A 278 52.14 10.84 16.32
C GLU A 278 52.28 9.57 17.20
N GLY A 279 52.23 8.37 16.61
CA GLY A 279 52.45 7.12 17.36
C GLY A 279 52.47 5.81 16.56
N ARG A 280 53.60 5.53 15.88
CA ARG A 280 54.28 4.23 15.63
C ARG A 280 53.52 2.89 15.41
N LYS A 281 53.81 2.33 14.22
CA LYS A 281 54.34 0.98 13.87
C LYS A 281 54.41 -0.14 14.93
N GLN A 282 53.92 -1.32 14.56
CA GLN A 282 54.56 -2.67 14.49
C GLN A 282 53.45 -3.65 14.03
N GLY A 283 53.58 -4.57 13.08
CA GLY A 283 54.61 -5.58 12.87
C GLY A 283 53.92 -6.95 13.02
N GLY A 284 53.83 -7.75 11.95
CA GLY A 284 53.23 -9.09 11.99
C GLY A 284 53.19 -9.74 10.61
N GLU A 285 54.09 -10.69 10.39
CA GLU A 285 54.47 -11.31 9.13
C GLU A 285 54.18 -12.84 9.24
N ILE A 286 53.82 -13.47 8.10
CA ILE A 286 54.03 -14.90 7.71
C ILE A 286 53.07 -15.93 8.41
N GLU A 287 52.36 -16.86 7.76
CA GLU A 287 52.68 -17.96 6.81
C GLU A 287 51.49 -18.20 5.84
N ARG A 288 51.66 -18.38 4.51
CA ARG A 288 52.18 -19.52 3.71
C ARG A 288 51.39 -20.86 3.78
N GLY A 289 50.82 -21.21 2.63
CA GLY A 289 50.44 -22.57 2.20
C GLY A 289 49.23 -22.49 1.24
N GLY A 290 49.23 -22.91 -0.02
CA GLY A 290 50.13 -23.75 -0.80
C GLY A 290 49.32 -24.87 -1.49
N MET A 291 49.49 -25.01 -2.82
CA MET A 291 48.99 -26.05 -3.76
C MET A 291 47.66 -25.74 -4.49
N ARG A 292 47.66 -25.46 -5.82
CA ARG A 292 47.88 -26.31 -7.03
C ARG A 292 46.70 -27.29 -7.25
N GLU A 293 46.21 -27.64 -8.43
CA GLU A 293 46.42 -27.41 -9.87
C GLU A 293 45.11 -27.95 -10.51
N GLY A 294 44.54 -27.34 -11.55
CA GLY A 294 44.85 -27.69 -12.93
C GLY A 294 43.53 -27.91 -13.71
N GLY A 295 43.51 -27.59 -15.00
CA GLY A 295 42.36 -27.84 -15.88
C GLY A 295 42.27 -26.86 -17.05
N GLU A 296 43.18 -27.03 -18.00
CA GLU A 296 43.17 -26.37 -19.31
C GLU A 296 41.99 -26.85 -20.18
N SER A 297 41.46 -25.99 -21.05
CA SER A 297 41.22 -26.36 -22.45
C SER A 297 41.07 -25.11 -23.32
N GLU A 298 41.80 -25.18 -24.44
CA GLU A 298 41.75 -24.36 -25.65
C GLU A 298 40.34 -24.43 -26.28
N GLY A 299 39.86 -23.52 -27.11
CA GLY A 299 40.40 -22.36 -27.80
C GLY A 299 39.41 -21.99 -28.91
N GLN A 300 39.50 -20.78 -29.45
CA GLN A 300 39.45 -20.51 -30.90
C GLN A 300 39.52 -19.00 -31.16
N LYS A 301 40.52 -18.65 -31.96
CA LYS A 301 40.72 -17.36 -32.62
C LYS A 301 39.76 -17.25 -33.80
N GLU A 302 39.09 -16.12 -33.95
CA GLU A 302 38.90 -15.51 -35.26
C GLU A 302 39.24 -14.02 -35.23
N ARG A 303 40.07 -13.63 -36.20
CA ARG A 303 40.49 -12.26 -36.50
C ARG A 303 39.46 -11.64 -37.44
N GLY A 304 39.12 -10.38 -37.19
CA GLY A 304 38.42 -9.53 -38.14
C GLY A 304 38.81 -8.06 -37.95
N ASP A 305 39.80 -7.63 -38.74
CA ASP A 305 40.23 -6.24 -38.92
C ASP A 305 39.15 -5.42 -39.67
N ASN A 306 38.82 -4.22 -39.20
CA ASN A 306 39.13 -2.96 -39.92
C ASN A 306 38.41 -1.72 -39.37
N ARG A 307 39.24 -0.74 -39.00
CA ARG A 307 39.16 0.70 -39.30
C ARG A 307 37.82 1.27 -39.83
N LYS A 308 37.31 2.27 -39.11
CA LYS A 308 37.25 3.67 -39.59
C LYS A 308 37.04 4.65 -38.43
N LYS A 309 38.00 5.58 -38.29
CA LYS A 309 37.90 6.80 -37.48
C LYS A 309 36.97 7.78 -38.19
N GLY A 310 35.97 8.28 -37.46
CA GLY A 310 35.23 9.50 -37.79
C GLY A 310 35.08 10.31 -36.51
N GLU A 311 35.82 11.40 -36.40
CA GLU A 311 35.65 12.43 -35.37
C GLU A 311 34.48 13.33 -35.79
N GLU A 312 33.29 13.12 -35.21
CA GLU A 312 32.19 14.07 -35.27
C GLU A 312 32.06 14.79 -33.92
N ARG A 313 32.33 16.10 -33.95
CA ARG A 313 32.07 17.03 -32.85
C ARG A 313 30.56 17.28 -32.80
N HIS A 314 29.86 16.61 -31.89
CA HIS A 314 28.49 16.99 -31.54
C HIS A 314 28.51 18.05 -30.44
N SER A 315 27.96 19.21 -30.77
CA SER A 315 27.58 20.27 -29.84
C SER A 315 26.60 19.73 -28.80
N GLU A 316 26.94 19.90 -27.52
CA GLU A 316 26.08 19.64 -26.37
C GLU A 316 24.88 20.60 -26.38
N GLY A 317 23.80 20.20 -27.07
CA GLY A 317 22.48 20.77 -26.86
C GLY A 317 21.89 20.27 -25.53
N PRO A 318 21.03 21.06 -24.87
CA PRO A 318 20.43 20.67 -23.59
C PRO A 318 19.71 19.33 -23.74
N SER A 319 20.14 18.36 -22.93
CA SER A 319 19.58 17.01 -22.89
C SER A 319 18.05 17.06 -22.82
N PRO A 320 17.32 16.37 -23.72
CA PRO A 320 15.87 16.31 -23.65
C PRO A 320 15.50 15.67 -22.31
N LYS A 321 14.68 16.36 -21.53
CA LYS A 321 14.06 15.79 -20.32
C LYS A 321 13.30 14.53 -20.75
N ARG A 322 13.89 13.35 -20.57
CA ARG A 322 13.23 12.06 -20.78
C ARG A 322 12.09 11.98 -19.76
N SER A 323 10.88 12.31 -20.18
CA SER A 323 9.66 11.92 -19.47
C SER A 323 9.70 10.42 -19.28
N LEU A 324 9.53 9.94 -18.04
CA LEU A 324 9.52 8.52 -17.70
C LEU A 324 8.50 7.80 -18.61
N PRO A 325 8.93 6.90 -19.51
CA PRO A 325 8.07 6.40 -20.59
C PRO A 325 7.12 5.26 -20.17
N PHE A 326 7.02 4.95 -18.88
CA PHE A 326 6.31 3.75 -18.41
C PHE A 326 5.02 4.12 -17.68
N SER A 327 3.97 4.43 -18.46
CA SER A 327 2.61 4.12 -18.02
C SER A 327 2.41 2.64 -18.30
N TYR A 328 2.59 1.80 -17.27
CA TYR A 328 2.24 0.39 -17.38
C TYR A 328 0.73 0.31 -17.54
N LYS A 329 0.26 0.12 -18.77
CA LYS A 329 -1.12 -0.24 -19.05
C LYS A 329 -1.14 -1.75 -19.18
N PHE A 330 -1.97 -2.41 -18.38
CA PHE A 330 -2.21 -3.84 -18.54
C PHE A 330 -2.67 -4.10 -19.98
N GLU A 331 -1.81 -4.73 -20.79
CA GLU A 331 -2.17 -5.21 -22.11
C GLU A 331 -3.21 -6.31 -21.92
N ARG A 332 -4.32 -6.24 -22.67
CA ARG A 332 -5.36 -7.27 -22.63
C ARG A 332 -5.03 -8.36 -23.65
N PRO A 333 -5.14 -9.66 -23.31
CA PRO A 333 -5.44 -10.20 -21.98
C PRO A 333 -4.22 -10.18 -21.05
N ASN A 334 -4.46 -9.82 -19.78
CA ASN A 334 -3.42 -9.76 -18.76
C ASN A 334 -2.87 -11.20 -18.50
N PRO A 335 -1.55 -11.44 -18.61
CA PRO A 335 -0.94 -12.74 -18.33
C PRO A 335 -1.24 -13.28 -16.92
N LEU A 336 -1.30 -12.40 -15.91
CA LEU A 336 -1.73 -12.76 -14.56
C LEU A 336 -3.16 -13.28 -14.58
N VAL A 337 -4.09 -12.56 -15.22
CA VAL A 337 -5.50 -13.00 -15.32
C VAL A 337 -5.61 -14.35 -16.02
N SER A 338 -4.84 -14.56 -17.09
CA SER A 338 -4.83 -15.82 -17.86
C SER A 338 -4.13 -16.97 -17.13
N ALA A 339 -3.31 -16.69 -16.12
CA ALA A 339 -2.66 -17.72 -15.30
C ALA A 339 -3.57 -18.22 -14.18
N LEU A 340 -4.59 -17.44 -13.80
CA LEU A 340 -5.48 -17.72 -12.66
C LEU A 340 -6.49 -18.83 -12.94
N ASP A 341 -6.66 -19.25 -14.20
CA ASP A 341 -7.64 -20.23 -14.67
C ASP A 341 -7.74 -21.47 -13.78
N ALA A 342 -6.59 -22.00 -13.34
CA ALA A 342 -6.54 -23.24 -12.56
C ALA A 342 -6.73 -23.04 -11.04
N VAL A 343 -6.77 -21.79 -10.54
CA VAL A 343 -6.68 -21.51 -9.10
C VAL A 343 -7.82 -20.67 -8.57
N LEU A 344 -8.59 -19.95 -9.40
CA LEU A 344 -9.75 -19.20 -8.91
C LEU A 344 -10.80 -20.10 -8.24
N GLU A 345 -11.06 -21.29 -8.79
CA GLU A 345 -11.97 -22.26 -8.16
C GLU A 345 -11.44 -22.71 -6.79
N ARG A 346 -10.13 -22.98 -6.69
CA ARG A 346 -9.47 -23.32 -5.41
C ARG A 346 -9.56 -22.19 -4.39
N VAL A 347 -9.55 -20.92 -4.80
CA VAL A 347 -9.76 -19.80 -3.87
C VAL A 347 -11.09 -19.93 -3.14
N VAL A 348 -12.13 -20.40 -3.83
CA VAL A 348 -13.45 -20.58 -3.23
C VAL A 348 -13.53 -21.87 -2.40
N GLU A 349 -12.88 -22.94 -2.83
CA GLU A 349 -12.97 -24.26 -2.18
C GLU A 349 -12.03 -24.41 -0.97
N GLU A 350 -10.85 -23.79 -1.02
CA GLU A 350 -9.79 -23.93 0.00
C GLU A 350 -9.59 -22.64 0.81
N GLY A 351 -10.03 -21.50 0.28
CA GLY A 351 -9.79 -20.18 0.87
C GLY A 351 -10.74 -19.82 2.02
N THR A 352 -10.44 -18.70 2.67
CA THR A 352 -11.34 -18.09 3.65
C THR A 352 -12.36 -17.19 2.94
N MET A 353 -13.43 -16.81 3.65
CA MET A 353 -14.40 -15.82 3.14
C MET A 353 -13.72 -14.51 2.72
N GLN A 354 -12.64 -14.11 3.41
CA GLN A 354 -11.84 -12.93 3.04
C GLN A 354 -11.11 -13.11 1.71
N ASP A 355 -10.59 -14.32 1.44
CA ASP A 355 -9.91 -14.61 0.18
C ASP A 355 -10.89 -14.54 -1.00
N VAL A 356 -12.10 -15.07 -0.82
CA VAL A 356 -13.18 -15.02 -1.81
C VAL A 356 -13.63 -13.57 -2.06
N GLY A 357 -13.92 -12.81 -1.00
CA GLY A 357 -14.37 -11.42 -1.11
C GLY A 357 -13.34 -10.51 -1.78
N ASN A 358 -12.07 -10.60 -1.35
CA ASN A 358 -10.96 -9.86 -1.96
C ASN A 358 -10.78 -10.21 -3.44
N THR A 359 -10.86 -11.50 -3.78
CA THR A 359 -10.70 -11.98 -5.16
C THR A 359 -11.83 -11.46 -6.05
N ALA A 360 -13.08 -11.56 -5.59
CA ALA A 360 -14.24 -11.06 -6.34
C ALA A 360 -14.13 -9.54 -6.60
N TRP A 361 -13.77 -8.77 -5.57
CA TRP A 361 -13.60 -7.32 -5.68
C TRP A 361 -12.47 -6.96 -6.65
N ALA A 362 -11.35 -7.68 -6.57
CA ALA A 362 -10.21 -7.47 -7.45
C ALA A 362 -10.55 -7.77 -8.91
N LEU A 363 -11.23 -8.89 -9.18
CA LEU A 363 -11.69 -9.25 -10.53
C LEU A 363 -12.63 -8.17 -11.10
N CYS A 364 -13.58 -7.68 -10.30
CA CYS A 364 -14.47 -6.61 -10.71
C CYS A 364 -13.74 -5.30 -11.03
N THR A 365 -12.67 -5.00 -10.29
CA THR A 365 -11.88 -3.78 -10.47
C THR A 365 -10.94 -3.88 -11.68
N LEU A 366 -10.28 -5.04 -11.87
CA LEU A 366 -9.27 -5.26 -12.91
C LEU A 366 -9.86 -5.52 -14.29
N ILE A 367 -11.15 -5.84 -14.38
CA ILE A 367 -11.83 -6.08 -15.66
C ILE A 367 -12.82 -4.93 -15.93
N PRO A 368 -12.33 -3.69 -16.20
CA PRO A 368 -13.20 -2.56 -16.42
C PRO A 368 -14.01 -2.73 -17.70
N GLY A 369 -15.28 -2.31 -17.66
CA GLY A 369 -16.17 -2.24 -18.82
C GLY A 369 -17.18 -3.38 -18.97
N LEU A 370 -17.22 -4.38 -18.09
CA LEU A 370 -18.26 -5.42 -18.17
C LEU A 370 -19.67 -4.93 -17.82
N GLY A 371 -19.80 -3.79 -17.16
CA GLY A 371 -21.11 -3.18 -16.86
C GLY A 371 -21.94 -2.78 -18.08
N THR A 372 -21.37 -2.77 -19.30
CA THR A 372 -22.09 -2.49 -20.55
C THR A 372 -21.95 -3.60 -21.60
N VAL A 373 -21.18 -4.64 -21.30
CA VAL A 373 -20.80 -5.66 -22.25
C VAL A 373 -21.50 -6.96 -21.90
N CYS A 374 -22.19 -7.55 -22.88
CA CYS A 374 -22.92 -8.79 -22.69
C CYS A 374 -22.01 -9.90 -22.10
N VAL A 375 -22.61 -10.72 -21.24
CA VAL A 375 -22.10 -11.96 -20.62
C VAL A 375 -21.14 -12.84 -21.44
N PRO A 376 -21.22 -12.95 -22.79
CA PRO A 376 -20.31 -13.80 -23.57
C PRO A 376 -18.81 -13.47 -23.45
N GLN A 377 -18.44 -12.31 -22.88
CA GLN A 377 -17.05 -11.87 -22.79
C GLN A 377 -16.39 -12.13 -21.42
N LEU A 378 -17.11 -12.68 -20.45
CA LEU A 378 -16.46 -13.22 -19.26
C LEU A 378 -15.59 -14.40 -19.70
N THR A 379 -14.32 -14.40 -19.27
CA THR A 379 -13.46 -15.56 -19.48
C THR A 379 -14.09 -16.78 -18.79
N SER A 380 -13.74 -17.99 -19.24
CA SER A 380 -14.18 -19.24 -18.61
C SER A 380 -13.93 -19.24 -17.10
N ASP A 381 -12.95 -18.48 -16.65
CA ASP A 381 -12.31 -18.61 -15.35
C ASP A 381 -13.03 -17.77 -14.30
N VAL A 382 -13.38 -16.54 -14.67
CA VAL A 382 -14.30 -15.72 -13.87
C VAL A 382 -15.64 -16.44 -13.73
N ARG A 383 -16.08 -17.14 -14.78
CA ARG A 383 -17.30 -17.97 -14.72
C ARG A 383 -17.14 -19.14 -13.74
N SER A 384 -16.02 -19.86 -13.78
CA SER A 384 -15.75 -20.96 -12.84
C SER A 384 -15.69 -20.46 -11.39
N PHE A 385 -15.04 -19.32 -11.13
CA PHE A 385 -15.01 -18.69 -9.80
C PHE A 385 -16.42 -18.45 -9.26
N PHE A 386 -17.27 -17.74 -10.02
CA PHE A 386 -18.63 -17.42 -9.55
C PHE A 386 -19.55 -18.65 -9.50
N THR A 387 -19.31 -19.65 -10.34
CA THR A 387 -20.00 -20.95 -10.24
C THR A 387 -19.62 -21.66 -8.94
N ALA A 388 -18.33 -21.65 -8.57
CA ALA A 388 -17.87 -22.21 -7.30
C ALA A 388 -18.45 -21.45 -6.11
N VAL A 389 -18.54 -20.12 -6.20
CA VAL A 389 -19.22 -19.28 -5.19
C VAL A 389 -20.66 -19.74 -4.98
N ASP A 390 -21.39 -20.01 -6.07
CA ASP A 390 -22.78 -20.46 -5.97
C ASP A 390 -22.91 -21.86 -5.36
N ARG A 391 -21.99 -22.77 -5.70
CA ARG A 391 -21.92 -24.11 -5.08
C ARG A 391 -21.67 -24.01 -3.58
N GLN A 392 -20.83 -23.06 -3.14
CA GLN A 392 -20.47 -22.84 -1.74
C GLN A 392 -21.36 -21.83 -1.00
N ALA A 393 -22.51 -21.45 -1.58
CA ALA A 393 -23.38 -20.42 -1.03
C ALA A 393 -23.73 -20.61 0.46
N GLU A 394 -24.08 -21.82 0.88
CA GLU A 394 -24.43 -22.12 2.28
C GLU A 394 -23.26 -21.88 3.25
N TRP A 395 -22.06 -22.30 2.86
CA TRP A 395 -20.84 -22.06 3.65
C TRP A 395 -20.49 -20.57 3.72
N LEU A 396 -20.57 -19.85 2.60
CA LEU A 396 -20.29 -18.41 2.53
C LEU A 396 -21.23 -17.62 3.45
N LEU A 397 -22.52 -17.97 3.44
CA LEU A 397 -23.55 -17.31 4.25
C LEU A 397 -23.44 -17.61 5.75
N SER A 398 -22.90 -18.78 6.13
CA SER A 398 -22.72 -19.17 7.53
C SER A 398 -21.42 -18.68 8.17
N THR A 399 -20.41 -18.29 7.38
CA THR A 399 -19.08 -17.87 7.90
C THR A 399 -19.09 -16.44 8.50
N THR A 400 -20.16 -15.66 8.31
CA THR A 400 -20.42 -14.36 8.98
C THR A 400 -19.31 -13.31 8.85
N ASN A 401 -18.77 -13.07 7.64
CA ASN A 401 -17.98 -11.87 7.37
C ASN A 401 -18.74 -10.91 6.44
N ARG A 402 -19.38 -9.90 7.05
CA ARG A 402 -20.27 -8.93 6.38
C ARG A 402 -19.58 -8.18 5.26
N GLN A 403 -18.38 -7.66 5.51
CA GLN A 403 -17.63 -6.88 4.53
C GLN A 403 -17.34 -7.70 3.28
N GLU A 404 -17.05 -8.98 3.44
CA GLU A 404 -16.70 -9.86 2.32
C GLU A 404 -17.91 -10.33 1.54
N LEU A 405 -19.05 -10.57 2.22
CA LEU A 405 -20.34 -10.81 1.55
C LEU A 405 -20.73 -9.61 0.67
N LEU A 406 -20.49 -8.42 1.20
CA LEU A 406 -20.76 -7.15 0.54
C LEU A 406 -19.82 -6.89 -0.64
N ASN A 407 -18.53 -7.18 -0.51
CA ASN A 407 -17.56 -7.16 -1.61
C ASN A 407 -18.00 -8.12 -2.73
N LEU A 408 -18.46 -9.32 -2.37
CA LEU A 408 -18.94 -10.32 -3.31
C LEU A 408 -20.21 -9.86 -4.04
N LEU A 409 -21.21 -9.33 -3.31
CA LEU A 409 -22.44 -8.77 -3.91
C LEU A 409 -22.16 -7.62 -4.87
N TRP A 410 -21.30 -6.68 -4.45
CA TRP A 410 -20.90 -5.56 -5.28
C TRP A 410 -20.21 -6.02 -6.57
N SER A 411 -19.34 -7.03 -6.44
CA SER A 411 -18.65 -7.64 -7.59
C SER A 411 -19.64 -8.32 -8.53
N CYS A 412 -20.67 -8.97 -8.00
CA CYS A 412 -21.74 -9.55 -8.81
C CYS A 412 -22.49 -8.51 -9.63
N VAL A 413 -22.71 -7.31 -9.08
CA VAL A 413 -23.30 -6.16 -9.79
C VAL A 413 -22.37 -5.68 -10.90
N GLY A 414 -21.11 -5.39 -10.56
CA GLY A 414 -20.16 -4.80 -11.51
C GLY A 414 -19.82 -5.72 -12.68
N LEU A 415 -19.76 -7.03 -12.43
CA LEU A 415 -19.49 -8.05 -13.45
C LEU A 415 -20.76 -8.63 -14.10
N GLN A 416 -21.95 -8.24 -13.64
CA GLN A 416 -23.25 -8.73 -14.09
C GLN A 416 -23.42 -10.27 -14.05
N VAL A 417 -22.76 -10.95 -13.10
CA VAL A 417 -22.72 -12.42 -13.00
C VAL A 417 -23.91 -13.04 -12.25
N HIS A 418 -25.00 -12.31 -12.07
CA HIS A 418 -26.16 -12.74 -11.27
C HIS A 418 -26.80 -14.08 -11.67
N PHE A 419 -26.66 -14.51 -12.92
CA PHE A 419 -27.13 -15.81 -13.42
C PHE A 419 -26.22 -16.98 -13.02
N LEU A 420 -24.98 -16.70 -12.59
CA LEU A 420 -24.03 -17.71 -12.10
C LEU A 420 -24.12 -17.94 -10.60
N VAL A 421 -24.72 -17.00 -9.85
CA VAL A 421 -24.74 -16.97 -8.38
C VAL A 421 -26.16 -16.98 -7.81
N ASP A 422 -27.07 -17.77 -8.40
CA ASP A 422 -28.48 -17.75 -8.03
C ASP A 422 -28.74 -18.20 -6.58
N ARG A 423 -28.14 -19.30 -6.13
CA ARG A 423 -28.27 -19.81 -4.76
C ARG A 423 -27.67 -18.86 -3.74
N PHE A 424 -26.50 -18.30 -4.04
CA PHE A 424 -25.88 -17.29 -3.20
C PHE A 424 -26.77 -16.06 -3.05
N LEU A 425 -27.26 -15.49 -4.16
CA LEU A 425 -28.12 -14.32 -4.14
C LEU A 425 -29.45 -14.60 -3.43
N GLN A 426 -30.06 -15.77 -3.67
CA GLN A 426 -31.26 -16.19 -2.97
C GLN A 426 -31.02 -16.26 -1.46
N GLY A 427 -29.90 -16.86 -1.03
CA GLY A 427 -29.53 -16.97 0.37
C GLY A 427 -29.34 -15.61 1.05
N VAL A 428 -28.63 -14.66 0.42
CA VAL A 428 -28.51 -13.28 0.92
C VAL A 428 -29.89 -12.59 0.98
N GLN A 429 -30.72 -12.77 -0.03
CA GLN A 429 -32.04 -12.15 -0.14
C GLN A 429 -32.98 -12.57 1.00
N VAL A 430 -33.00 -13.85 1.35
CA VAL A 430 -33.87 -14.40 2.41
C VAL A 430 -33.26 -14.32 3.80
N SER A 431 -31.96 -14.04 3.89
CA SER A 431 -31.21 -14.00 5.15
C SER A 431 -30.65 -12.62 5.43
N PRO A 432 -31.49 -11.58 5.60
CA PRO A 432 -30.98 -10.23 5.87
C PRO A 432 -30.05 -10.18 7.08
N TRP A 433 -30.21 -11.08 8.05
CA TRP A 433 -29.35 -11.18 9.24
C TRP A 433 -27.87 -11.53 8.95
N CYS A 434 -27.54 -11.97 7.73
CA CYS A 434 -26.13 -12.13 7.35
C CYS A 434 -25.42 -10.76 7.28
N ILE A 435 -26.18 -9.66 7.12
CA ILE A 435 -25.69 -8.28 7.09
C ILE A 435 -26.32 -7.43 8.21
N LEU A 436 -27.60 -7.63 8.53
CA LEU A 436 -28.34 -7.02 9.63
C LEU A 436 -28.21 -7.81 10.95
N PRO A 437 -28.43 -7.21 12.13
CA PRO A 437 -28.25 -5.79 12.41
C PRO A 437 -26.76 -5.43 12.29
N GLY A 438 -26.44 -4.67 11.25
CA GLY A 438 -25.11 -4.09 11.02
C GLY A 438 -25.02 -2.76 11.75
N PRO A 439 -23.94 -2.46 12.50
CA PRO A 439 -23.77 -1.14 13.08
C PRO A 439 -23.50 -0.05 12.03
N ASN A 440 -23.30 -0.44 10.76
CA ASN A 440 -22.93 0.46 9.68
C ASN A 440 -24.05 0.58 8.63
N PRO A 441 -24.79 1.71 8.59
CA PRO A 441 -25.78 2.01 7.57
C PRO A 441 -25.30 1.85 6.13
N SER A 442 -24.02 2.14 5.85
CA SER A 442 -23.43 1.99 4.52
C SER A 442 -23.47 0.55 4.02
N ASP A 443 -23.33 -0.42 4.92
CA ASP A 443 -23.33 -1.85 4.60
C ASP A 443 -24.73 -2.29 4.18
N VAL A 444 -25.75 -1.84 4.93
CA VAL A 444 -27.16 -2.12 4.63
C VAL A 444 -27.54 -1.56 3.28
N SER A 445 -27.20 -0.29 3.05
CA SER A 445 -27.44 0.43 1.81
C SER A 445 -26.78 -0.25 0.61
N MET A 446 -25.52 -0.64 0.73
CA MET A 446 -24.79 -1.29 -0.35
C MET A 446 -25.35 -2.68 -0.66
N GLY A 447 -25.67 -3.48 0.36
CA GLY A 447 -26.30 -4.80 0.18
C GLY A 447 -27.65 -4.70 -0.52
N LEU A 448 -28.52 -3.82 -0.02
CA LEU A 448 -29.87 -3.61 -0.57
C LEU A 448 -29.83 -3.13 -2.02
N ALA A 449 -29.05 -2.08 -2.30
CA ALA A 449 -28.92 -1.52 -3.64
C ALA A 449 -28.32 -2.55 -4.61
N SER A 450 -27.39 -3.38 -4.15
CA SER A 450 -26.81 -4.45 -4.98
C SER A 450 -27.86 -5.49 -5.36
N LEU A 451 -28.65 -5.97 -4.40
CA LEU A 451 -29.73 -6.93 -4.67
C LEU A 451 -30.75 -6.36 -5.66
N VAL A 452 -31.16 -5.10 -5.50
CA VAL A 452 -32.09 -4.44 -6.41
C VAL A 452 -31.50 -4.31 -7.82
N LYS A 453 -30.23 -3.91 -7.96
CA LYS A 453 -29.52 -3.83 -9.26
C LYS A 453 -29.36 -5.19 -9.94
N LEU A 454 -29.29 -6.27 -9.17
CA LEU A 454 -29.27 -7.65 -9.66
C LEU A 454 -30.66 -8.22 -9.92
N TYR A 455 -31.66 -7.35 -10.06
CA TYR A 455 -33.04 -7.69 -10.33
C TYR A 455 -33.71 -8.56 -9.25
N ARG A 456 -33.15 -8.62 -8.02
CA ARG A 456 -33.74 -9.34 -6.88
C ARG A 456 -34.73 -8.49 -6.09
N SER A 457 -35.70 -9.15 -5.45
CA SER A 457 -36.73 -8.52 -4.61
C SER A 457 -36.52 -8.88 -3.14
N PRO A 458 -35.63 -8.17 -2.42
CA PRO A 458 -35.27 -8.49 -1.03
C PRO A 458 -36.34 -8.03 -0.02
N PHE A 459 -37.55 -8.59 -0.10
CA PHE A 459 -38.67 -8.25 0.79
C PHE A 459 -38.33 -8.36 2.28
N ALA A 460 -37.54 -9.36 2.67
CA ALA A 460 -37.10 -9.50 4.06
C ALA A 460 -36.28 -8.28 4.52
N TRP A 461 -35.41 -7.74 3.66
CA TRP A 461 -34.64 -6.53 3.96
C TRP A 461 -35.54 -5.30 4.09
N PHE A 462 -36.48 -5.14 3.16
CA PHE A 462 -37.42 -4.02 3.16
C PHE A 462 -38.27 -4.01 4.44
N LEU A 463 -38.75 -5.18 4.87
CA LEU A 463 -39.51 -5.32 6.11
C LEU A 463 -38.68 -4.98 7.35
N GLU A 464 -37.43 -5.43 7.42
CA GLU A 464 -36.57 -5.12 8.59
C GLU A 464 -36.23 -3.62 8.66
N ILE A 465 -35.95 -2.97 7.53
CA ILE A 465 -35.68 -1.52 7.50
C ILE A 465 -36.94 -0.71 7.85
N GLU A 466 -38.13 -1.13 7.40
CA GLU A 466 -39.38 -0.44 7.77
C GLU A 466 -39.70 -0.59 9.27
N LYS A 467 -39.38 -1.75 9.86
CA LYS A 467 -39.53 -1.97 11.32
C LYS A 467 -38.55 -1.12 12.12
N ASP A 468 -37.33 -0.93 11.61
CA ASP A 468 -36.26 -0.19 12.28
C ASP A 468 -35.51 0.73 11.30
N PRO A 469 -36.03 1.93 11.02
CA PRO A 469 -35.37 2.89 10.13
C PRO A 469 -33.97 3.33 10.59
N GLU A 470 -33.65 3.21 11.89
CA GLU A 470 -32.33 3.57 12.44
C GLU A 470 -31.18 2.77 11.82
N LEU A 471 -31.49 1.58 11.29
CA LEU A 471 -30.54 0.76 10.52
C LEU A 471 -29.90 1.51 9.35
N VAL A 472 -30.57 2.55 8.82
CA VAL A 472 -30.09 3.33 7.68
C VAL A 472 -29.92 4.83 7.99
N LEU A 473 -30.63 5.36 8.99
CA LEU A 473 -30.63 6.80 9.31
C LEU A 473 -29.31 7.34 9.85
N GLY A 474 -28.42 6.49 10.37
CA GLY A 474 -27.06 6.93 10.74
C GLY A 474 -26.13 7.19 9.54
N GLY A 475 -26.55 6.84 8.32
CA GLY A 475 -25.75 6.95 7.11
C GLY A 475 -25.59 8.35 6.55
N ASP A 476 -24.62 8.49 5.63
CA ASP A 476 -24.46 9.71 4.83
C ASP A 476 -25.57 9.85 3.76
N ALA A 477 -25.57 10.97 3.03
CA ALA A 477 -26.60 11.23 2.01
C ALA A 477 -26.61 10.16 0.90
N GLN A 478 -25.46 9.63 0.53
CA GLN A 478 -25.32 8.59 -0.49
C GLN A 478 -25.91 7.25 -0.01
N THR A 479 -25.69 6.92 1.27
CA THR A 479 -26.24 5.74 1.95
C THR A 479 -27.76 5.76 1.92
N LEU A 480 -28.37 6.87 2.35
CA LEU A 480 -29.82 7.02 2.38
C LEU A 480 -30.44 7.03 1.00
N MET A 481 -29.81 7.74 0.06
CA MET A 481 -30.26 7.79 -1.33
C MET A 481 -30.34 6.38 -1.95
N ASN A 482 -29.32 5.55 -1.75
CA ASN A 482 -29.30 4.19 -2.26
C ASN A 482 -30.44 3.33 -1.65
N VAL A 483 -30.79 3.54 -0.39
CA VAL A 483 -31.90 2.83 0.26
C VAL A 483 -33.23 3.31 -0.31
N VAL A 484 -33.49 4.62 -0.32
CA VAL A 484 -34.71 5.22 -0.88
C VAL A 484 -34.91 4.81 -2.34
N TRP A 485 -33.85 4.93 -3.15
CA TRP A 485 -33.85 4.47 -4.54
C TRP A 485 -34.23 2.99 -4.66
N SER A 486 -33.74 2.13 -3.76
CA SER A 486 -34.05 0.70 -3.78
C SER A 486 -35.52 0.40 -3.52
N PHE A 487 -36.17 1.13 -2.60
CA PHE A 487 -37.61 1.03 -2.34
C PHE A 487 -38.43 1.57 -3.53
N ALA A 488 -38.07 2.76 -4.02
CA ALA A 488 -38.74 3.38 -5.15
C ALA A 488 -38.65 2.53 -6.42
N HIS A 489 -37.47 1.97 -6.71
CA HIS A 489 -37.24 1.11 -7.88
C HIS A 489 -38.03 -0.21 -7.82
N ARG A 490 -38.48 -0.62 -6.62
CA ARG A 490 -39.31 -1.80 -6.40
C ARG A 490 -40.78 -1.50 -6.22
N ASP A 491 -41.17 -0.24 -6.29
CA ASP A 491 -42.55 0.22 -6.05
C ASP A 491 -43.10 -0.25 -4.70
N ILE A 492 -42.25 -0.18 -3.66
CA ILE A 492 -42.61 -0.59 -2.30
C ILE A 492 -42.85 0.66 -1.46
N VAL A 493 -44.08 0.79 -0.96
CA VAL A 493 -44.50 1.88 -0.09
C VAL A 493 -44.12 1.58 1.36
N VAL A 494 -43.26 2.42 1.95
CA VAL A 494 -42.75 2.30 3.33
C VAL A 494 -42.89 3.62 4.09
N PRO A 495 -44.09 3.96 4.56
CA PRO A 495 -44.36 5.27 5.14
C PRO A 495 -43.53 5.53 6.40
N GLY A 496 -43.17 4.49 7.17
CA GLY A 496 -42.34 4.62 8.35
C GLY A 496 -40.94 5.13 8.01
N LEU A 497 -40.24 4.46 7.08
CA LEU A 497 -38.94 4.90 6.60
C LEU A 497 -38.97 6.31 6.03
N PHE A 498 -39.91 6.62 5.13
CA PHE A 498 -39.97 7.95 4.49
C PHE A 498 -40.25 9.07 5.49
N THR A 499 -41.13 8.84 6.47
CA THR A 499 -41.38 9.80 7.56
C THR A 499 -40.11 10.03 8.38
N ALA A 500 -39.36 8.97 8.67
CA ALA A 500 -38.12 9.08 9.45
C ALA A 500 -37.00 9.78 8.67
N VAL A 501 -36.85 9.50 7.36
CA VAL A 501 -35.92 10.21 6.47
C VAL A 501 -36.24 11.70 6.41
N ASP A 502 -37.50 12.08 6.24
CA ASP A 502 -37.94 13.48 6.22
C ASP A 502 -37.60 14.20 7.54
N ARG A 503 -37.96 13.58 8.67
CA ARG A 503 -37.74 14.13 10.01
C ARG A 503 -36.26 14.28 10.37
N GLU A 504 -35.42 13.29 10.07
CA GLU A 504 -34.10 13.15 10.69
C GLU A 504 -32.93 13.32 9.73
N ALA A 505 -33.16 13.08 8.44
CA ALA A 505 -32.11 13.12 7.43
C ALA A 505 -32.34 14.18 6.35
N GLY A 506 -33.55 14.73 6.20
CA GLY A 506 -33.89 15.72 5.18
C GLY A 506 -32.93 16.91 5.19
N GLU A 507 -32.77 17.57 6.35
CA GLU A 507 -31.81 18.68 6.48
C GLU A 507 -30.37 18.27 6.19
N ARG A 508 -29.97 17.07 6.64
CA ARG A 508 -28.60 16.57 6.46
C ARG A 508 -28.31 16.32 4.99
N ILE A 509 -29.22 15.67 4.26
CA ILE A 509 -29.11 15.40 2.82
C ILE A 509 -29.02 16.70 2.04
N VAL A 510 -29.80 17.72 2.39
CA VAL A 510 -29.73 19.03 1.72
C VAL A 510 -28.39 19.73 1.99
N ARG A 511 -27.87 19.67 3.22
CA ARG A 511 -26.63 20.34 3.59
C ARG A 511 -25.36 19.66 3.05
N THR A 512 -25.33 18.33 3.03
CA THR A 512 -24.10 17.56 2.73
C THR A 512 -24.18 16.74 1.45
N GLY A 513 -25.38 16.53 0.91
CA GLY A 513 -25.59 15.75 -0.30
C GLY A 513 -25.15 16.48 -1.56
N GLN A 514 -24.74 15.70 -2.56
CA GLN A 514 -24.59 16.20 -3.93
C GLN A 514 -25.98 16.36 -4.56
N ALA A 515 -26.12 17.20 -5.58
CA ALA A 515 -27.39 17.42 -6.29
C ALA A 515 -28.06 16.09 -6.71
N LYS A 516 -27.27 15.13 -7.21
CA LYS A 516 -27.78 13.80 -7.59
C LYS A 516 -28.40 13.02 -6.42
N HIS A 517 -27.92 13.21 -5.19
CA HIS A 517 -28.48 12.56 -4.00
C HIS A 517 -29.83 13.16 -3.66
N ILE A 518 -29.92 14.49 -3.68
CA ILE A 518 -31.17 15.22 -3.42
C ILE A 518 -32.23 14.83 -4.46
N CYS A 519 -31.88 14.84 -5.75
CA CYS A 519 -32.79 14.50 -6.84
C CYS A 519 -33.26 13.04 -6.85
N SER A 520 -32.53 12.13 -6.19
CA SER A 520 -32.93 10.71 -6.13
C SER A 520 -33.76 10.40 -4.88
N VAL A 521 -33.69 11.26 -3.86
CA VAL A 521 -34.50 11.15 -2.64
C VAL A 521 -35.85 11.86 -2.82
N ALA A 522 -35.83 13.03 -3.47
CA ALA A 522 -37.03 13.73 -3.93
C ALA A 522 -37.71 12.96 -5.07
#